data_AF-A0A968JYF4-F1
#
_entry.id   AF-A0A968JYF4-F1
#
_cell.length_a   1.000
_cell.length_b   1.000
_cell.length_c   1.000
_cell.angle_alpha   90.00
_cell.angle_beta   90.00
_cell.angle_gamma   90.00
#
_symmetry.space_group_name_H-M   'P 1'
#
loop_
_entity.id
_entity.type
_entity.pdbx_description
1 polymer ?
#
loop_
_entity_poly.entity_id
_entity_poly.type
_entity_poly.pdbx_seq_one_letter_code
_entity_poly.pdbx_strand_id
1 'polypeptide(L)'
;MDRIAESYVKLILKAGQYDVDYVDSYYGPEEWKPSDIKNDQTAFPSDTFTSAIDLLISDFKTIDTTGFNDIWSLRYKSLEKHLIAVKGKIKLLSGDEMSFDEESKFLYDDIAPKKDLDSLKKELQNIASNFRFEGDIISELLKLKSQFKVPEENLEKIVLEIVRE
;
A
#
# COMPACT_ATOMS: atom_id res chain seq x y z
N MET A 1 -9.11 -9.96 17.51
CA MET A 1 -8.58 -9.46 16.22
C MET A 1 -7.17 -9.97 15.93
N ASP A 2 -6.32 -10.13 16.95
CA ASP A 2 -4.90 -10.49 16.80
C ASP A 2 -4.63 -11.71 15.91
N ARG A 3 -5.39 -12.80 16.09
CA ARG A 3 -5.29 -14.00 15.24
C ARG A 3 -5.50 -13.71 13.74
N ILE A 4 -6.44 -12.81 13.43
CA ILE A 4 -6.73 -12.41 12.04
C ILE A 4 -5.59 -11.55 11.50
N ALA A 5 -5.10 -10.61 12.31
CA ALA A 5 -3.97 -9.75 11.92
C ALA A 5 -2.69 -10.58 11.67
N GLU A 6 -2.40 -11.56 12.52
CA GLU A 6 -1.27 -12.49 12.32
C GLU A 6 -1.44 -13.31 11.03
N SER A 7 -2.62 -13.89 10.83
CA SER A 7 -2.92 -14.67 9.60
C SER A 7 -2.81 -13.81 8.34
N TYR A 8 -3.25 -12.55 8.41
CA TYR A 8 -3.09 -11.57 7.36
C TYR A 8 -1.61 -11.34 7.03
N VAL A 9 -0.76 -11.08 8.04
CA VAL A 9 0.67 -10.85 7.83
C VAL A 9 1.34 -12.06 7.20
N LYS A 10 1.07 -13.26 7.71
CA LYS A 10 1.63 -14.50 7.14
C LYS A 10 1.19 -14.71 5.69
N LEU A 11 -0.05 -14.36 5.37
CA LEU A 11 -0.59 -14.47 4.01
C LEU A 11 0.10 -13.51 3.04
N ILE A 12 0.31 -12.24 3.43
CA ILE A 12 1.00 -11.28 2.56
C ILE A 12 2.48 -11.63 2.36
N LEU A 13 3.15 -12.14 3.40
CA LEU A 13 4.54 -12.57 3.27
C LEU A 13 4.66 -13.75 2.32
N LYS A 14 3.73 -14.71 2.40
CA LYS A 14 3.67 -15.84 1.46
C LYS A 14 3.35 -15.39 0.03
N ALA A 15 2.43 -14.44 -0.14
CA ALA A 15 2.12 -13.88 -1.45
C ALA A 15 3.32 -13.10 -2.03
N GLY A 16 4.07 -12.39 -1.19
CA GLY A 16 5.27 -11.63 -1.58
C GLY A 16 6.43 -12.50 -2.10
N GLN A 17 6.41 -13.81 -1.85
CA GLN A 17 7.36 -14.71 -2.51
C GLN A 17 7.09 -14.88 -4.02
N TYR A 18 5.87 -14.56 -4.48
CA TYR A 18 5.48 -14.56 -5.89
C TYR A 18 5.49 -13.15 -6.52
N ASP A 19 5.66 -12.11 -5.69
CA ASP A 19 5.79 -10.72 -6.11
C ASP A 19 6.72 -9.97 -5.17
N VAL A 20 7.96 -9.83 -5.62
CA VAL A 20 9.07 -9.26 -4.85
C VAL A 20 8.82 -7.83 -4.41
N ASP A 21 7.98 -7.07 -5.13
CA ASP A 21 7.69 -5.67 -4.82
C ASP A 21 6.50 -5.51 -3.87
N TYR A 22 5.85 -6.61 -3.47
CA TYR A 22 4.65 -6.54 -2.65
C TYR A 22 4.92 -6.17 -1.19
N VAL A 23 6.01 -6.70 -0.62
CA VAL A 23 6.43 -6.41 0.76
C VAL A 23 7.88 -5.94 0.73
N ASP A 24 8.08 -4.62 0.78
CA ASP A 24 9.40 -3.98 0.75
C ASP A 24 10.26 -4.35 1.97
N SER A 25 9.68 -4.35 3.17
CA SER A 25 10.38 -4.72 4.40
C SER A 25 9.44 -5.30 5.46
N TYR A 26 9.94 -6.33 6.16
CA TYR A 26 9.23 -6.99 7.26
C TYR A 26 10.12 -7.06 8.50
N TYR A 27 9.64 -6.44 9.59
CA TYR A 27 10.35 -6.33 10.87
C TYR A 27 9.64 -7.06 12.02
N GLY A 28 8.72 -7.98 11.70
CA GLY A 28 8.02 -8.77 12.71
C GLY A 28 8.77 -10.06 13.08
N PRO A 29 8.13 -10.96 13.84
CA PRO A 29 8.76 -12.20 14.28
C PRO A 29 9.28 -13.06 13.13
N GLU A 30 10.52 -13.54 13.25
CA GLU A 30 11.17 -14.37 12.22
C GLU A 30 10.36 -15.63 11.90
N GLU A 31 9.68 -16.20 12.90
CA GLU A 31 8.83 -17.39 12.76
C GLU A 31 7.59 -17.18 11.87
N TRP A 32 7.27 -15.93 11.50
CA TRP A 32 6.18 -15.64 10.56
C TRP A 32 6.64 -15.63 9.10
N LYS A 33 7.95 -15.55 8.84
CA LYS A 33 8.47 -15.60 7.48
C LYS A 33 8.14 -16.96 6.87
N PRO A 34 7.60 -17.00 5.64
CA PRO A 34 7.33 -18.26 4.96
C PRO A 34 8.63 -18.98 4.64
N SER A 35 8.57 -20.30 4.54
CA SER A 35 9.67 -21.06 3.93
C SER A 35 9.78 -20.71 2.45
N ASP A 36 10.99 -20.67 1.91
CA ASP A 36 11.23 -20.37 0.50
C ASP A 36 10.43 -21.27 -0.43
N ILE A 37 9.89 -20.68 -1.49
CA ILE A 37 9.23 -21.43 -2.56
C ILE A 37 10.27 -22.36 -3.17
N LYS A 38 9.91 -23.64 -3.33
CA LYS A 38 10.78 -24.60 -4.02
C LYS A 38 10.89 -24.23 -5.50
N ASN A 39 12.06 -24.44 -6.09
CA ASN A 39 12.37 -24.05 -7.49
C ASN A 39 11.39 -24.61 -8.55
N ASP A 40 10.58 -25.61 -8.23
CA ASP A 40 9.56 -26.21 -9.10
C ASP A 40 8.17 -25.53 -9.00
N GLN A 41 7.96 -24.64 -8.04
CA GLN A 41 6.68 -23.95 -7.80
C GLN A 41 6.70 -22.50 -8.31
N THR A 42 7.00 -22.31 -9.60
CA THR A 42 7.01 -20.96 -10.21
C THR A 42 5.61 -20.37 -10.44
N ALA A 43 4.58 -21.22 -10.50
CA ALA A 43 3.21 -20.78 -10.73
C ALA A 43 2.53 -20.37 -9.41
N PHE A 44 1.78 -19.26 -9.45
CA PHE A 44 1.00 -18.80 -8.31
C PHE A 44 -0.17 -19.75 -8.02
N PRO A 45 -0.28 -20.33 -6.80
CA PRO A 45 -1.32 -21.30 -6.47
C PRO A 45 -2.64 -20.58 -6.11
N SER A 46 -3.29 -20.01 -7.14
CA SER A 46 -4.49 -19.17 -7.04
C SER A 46 -5.56 -19.71 -6.10
N ASP A 47 -5.96 -20.98 -6.27
CA ASP A 47 -7.05 -21.58 -5.48
C ASP A 47 -6.74 -21.62 -3.97
N THR A 48 -5.47 -21.87 -3.63
CA THR A 48 -5.03 -21.94 -2.24
C THR A 48 -5.06 -20.55 -1.60
N PHE A 49 -4.54 -19.53 -2.28
CA PHE A 49 -4.54 -18.16 -1.78
C PHE A 49 -5.96 -17.59 -1.70
N THR A 50 -6.78 -17.83 -2.73
CA THR A 50 -8.19 -17.40 -2.76
C THR A 50 -8.99 -18.01 -1.61
N SER A 51 -8.85 -19.33 -1.40
CA SER A 51 -9.52 -20.01 -0.28
C SER A 51 -9.04 -19.47 1.08
N ALA A 52 -7.74 -19.21 1.22
CA ALA A 52 -7.16 -18.69 2.46
C ALA A 52 -7.68 -17.28 2.78
N ILE A 53 -7.71 -16.36 1.81
CA ILE A 53 -8.21 -15.00 2.04
C ILE A 53 -9.72 -14.98 2.28
N ASP A 54 -10.50 -15.82 1.59
CA ASP A 54 -11.95 -15.88 1.78
C ASP A 54 -12.32 -16.42 3.16
N LEU A 55 -11.63 -17.45 3.63
CA LEU A 55 -11.80 -17.96 4.99
C LEU A 55 -11.40 -16.91 6.02
N LEU A 56 -10.30 -16.20 5.80
CA LEU A 56 -9.84 -15.14 6.72
C LEU A 56 -10.82 -13.96 6.80
N ILE A 57 -11.40 -13.54 5.67
CA ILE A 57 -12.45 -12.52 5.61
C ILE A 57 -13.72 -13.02 6.32
N SER A 58 -14.10 -14.28 6.11
CA SER A 58 -15.25 -14.88 6.79
C SER A 58 -15.05 -14.86 8.30
N ASP A 59 -13.91 -15.31 8.79
CA ASP A 59 -13.56 -15.28 10.22
C ASP A 59 -13.54 -13.85 10.77
N PHE A 60 -12.97 -12.89 10.02
CA PHE A 60 -12.95 -11.47 10.41
C PHE A 60 -14.37 -10.92 10.65
N LYS A 61 -15.34 -11.27 9.79
CA LYS A 61 -16.73 -10.82 9.91
C LYS A 61 -17.48 -11.38 11.13
N THR A 62 -16.94 -12.42 11.79
CA THR A 62 -17.53 -12.99 13.01
C THR A 62 -17.11 -12.26 14.28
N ILE A 63 -16.19 -11.30 14.19
CA ILE A 63 -15.71 -10.55 15.35
C ILE A 63 -16.84 -9.69 15.91
N ASP A 64 -17.16 -9.90 17.19
CA ASP A 64 -18.06 -9.02 17.92
C ASP A 64 -17.41 -7.64 18.08
N THR A 65 -18.10 -6.62 17.58
CA THR A 65 -17.67 -5.22 17.62
C THR A 65 -18.34 -4.45 18.77
N THR A 66 -19.19 -5.12 19.55
CA THR A 66 -19.88 -4.53 20.70
C THR A 66 -18.87 -4.03 21.72
N GLY A 67 -18.99 -2.77 22.12
CA GLY A 67 -18.11 -2.15 23.10
C GLY A 67 -16.74 -1.72 22.56
N PHE A 68 -16.52 -1.76 21.24
CA PHE A 68 -15.34 -1.15 20.65
C PHE A 68 -15.31 0.37 20.94
N ASN A 69 -14.18 0.84 21.44
CA ASN A 69 -13.90 2.28 21.46
C ASN A 69 -13.45 2.76 20.07
N ASP A 70 -13.16 4.05 19.94
CA ASP A 70 -12.78 4.66 18.66
C ASP A 70 -11.54 4.00 18.04
N ILE A 71 -10.52 3.69 18.84
CA ILE A 71 -9.27 3.06 18.37
C ILE A 71 -9.55 1.64 17.86
N TRP A 72 -10.32 0.84 18.59
CA TRP A 72 -10.69 -0.51 18.17
C TRP A 72 -11.57 -0.51 16.91
N SER A 73 -12.46 0.47 16.80
CA SER A 73 -13.28 0.68 15.60
C SER A 73 -12.43 1.03 14.38
N LEU A 74 -11.42 1.89 14.54
CA LEU A 74 -10.48 2.23 13.47
C LEU A 74 -9.61 1.04 13.08
N ARG A 75 -9.12 0.25 14.06
CA ARG A 75 -8.35 -0.97 13.80
C ARG A 75 -9.18 -2.00 13.02
N TYR A 76 -10.45 -2.17 13.37
CA TYR A 76 -11.35 -3.07 12.66
C TYR A 76 -11.50 -2.63 11.20
N LYS A 77 -11.82 -1.35 10.97
CA LYS A 77 -11.94 -0.79 9.61
C LYS A 77 -10.65 -0.92 8.81
N SER A 78 -9.50 -0.60 9.40
CA SER A 78 -8.20 -0.72 8.72
C SER A 78 -7.90 -2.18 8.34
N LEU A 79 -8.13 -3.13 9.25
CA LEU A 79 -7.92 -4.54 8.96
C LEU A 79 -8.87 -5.04 7.86
N GLU A 80 -10.13 -4.61 7.85
CA GLU A 80 -11.07 -4.90 6.76
C GLU A 80 -10.51 -4.46 5.40
N LYS A 81 -10.00 -3.22 5.32
CA LYS A 81 -9.40 -2.68 4.09
C LYS A 81 -8.16 -3.44 3.67
N HIS A 82 -7.29 -3.80 4.60
CA HIS A 82 -6.13 -4.62 4.31
C HIS A 82 -6.51 -6.01 3.76
N LEU A 83 -7.53 -6.67 4.32
CA LEU A 83 -8.01 -7.96 3.81
C LEU A 83 -8.59 -7.85 2.39
N ILE A 84 -9.32 -6.76 2.11
CA ILE A 84 -9.84 -6.47 0.77
C ILE A 84 -8.71 -6.23 -0.23
N ALA A 85 -7.68 -5.46 0.15
CA ALA A 85 -6.51 -5.21 -0.68
C ALA A 85 -5.75 -6.50 -1.00
N VAL A 86 -5.54 -7.38 -0.01
CA VAL A 86 -4.92 -8.70 -0.23
C VAL A 86 -5.72 -9.54 -1.19
N LYS A 87 -7.05 -9.54 -1.07
CA LYS A 87 -7.93 -10.25 -2.02
C LYS A 87 -7.76 -9.71 -3.44
N GLY A 88 -7.69 -8.39 -3.62
CA GLY A 88 -7.40 -7.77 -4.91
C GLY A 88 -6.02 -8.15 -5.45
N LYS A 89 -4.99 -8.15 -4.59
CA LYS A 89 -3.64 -8.55 -4.98
C LYS A 89 -3.56 -10.01 -5.41
N ILE A 90 -4.22 -10.92 -4.69
CA ILE A 90 -4.30 -12.34 -5.05
C ILE A 90 -4.92 -12.51 -6.44
N LYS A 91 -5.99 -11.77 -6.77
CA LYS A 91 -6.57 -11.78 -8.12
C LYS A 91 -5.58 -11.35 -9.19
N LEU A 92 -4.84 -10.26 -8.97
CA LEU A 92 -3.79 -9.81 -9.89
C LEU A 92 -2.71 -10.90 -10.09
N LEU A 93 -2.26 -11.53 -9.02
CA LEU A 93 -1.27 -12.62 -9.08
C LEU A 93 -1.81 -13.88 -9.77
N SER A 94 -3.12 -14.10 -9.70
CA SER A 94 -3.82 -15.16 -10.42
C SER A 94 -3.98 -14.87 -11.92
N GLY A 95 -3.67 -13.65 -12.37
CA GLY A 95 -3.81 -13.22 -13.76
C GLY A 95 -5.21 -12.71 -14.11
N ASP A 96 -6.05 -12.38 -13.13
CA ASP A 96 -7.36 -11.77 -13.38
C ASP A 96 -7.18 -10.34 -13.92
N GLU A 97 -7.98 -9.97 -14.92
CA GLU A 97 -8.03 -8.60 -15.41
C GLU A 97 -8.93 -7.74 -14.51
N MET A 98 -8.44 -6.55 -14.14
CA MET A 98 -9.22 -5.51 -13.46
C MET A 98 -9.05 -4.20 -14.22
N SER A 99 -10.11 -3.41 -14.29
CA SER A 99 -9.99 -2.02 -14.73
C SER A 99 -9.17 -1.22 -13.70
N PHE A 100 -8.61 -0.09 -14.13
CA PHE A 100 -7.88 0.82 -13.24
C PHE A 100 -8.72 1.26 -12.03
N ASP A 101 -10.01 1.57 -12.25
CA ASP A 101 -10.93 1.98 -11.19
C ASP A 101 -11.16 0.85 -10.17
N GLU A 102 -11.21 -0.40 -10.62
CA GLU A 102 -11.35 -1.57 -9.75
C GLU A 102 -10.06 -1.84 -8.97
N GLU A 103 -8.92 -1.84 -9.65
CA GLU A 103 -7.61 -2.04 -9.02
C GLU A 103 -7.35 -0.96 -7.97
N SER A 104 -7.58 0.31 -8.31
CA SER A 104 -7.38 1.43 -7.38
C SER A 104 -8.29 1.30 -6.16
N LYS A 105 -9.54 0.87 -6.38
CA LYS A 105 -10.49 0.67 -5.29
C LYS A 105 -10.09 -0.48 -4.38
N PHE A 106 -9.57 -1.58 -4.91
CA PHE A 106 -9.11 -2.70 -4.10
C PHE A 106 -7.85 -2.34 -3.31
N LEU A 107 -6.85 -1.76 -3.96
CA LEU A 107 -5.53 -1.56 -3.36
C LEU A 107 -5.45 -0.30 -2.48
N TYR A 108 -6.16 0.77 -2.84
CA TYR A 108 -6.05 2.08 -2.20
C TYR A 108 -7.36 2.57 -1.57
N ASP A 109 -8.43 1.77 -1.63
CA ASP A 109 -9.79 2.15 -1.21
C ASP A 109 -10.34 3.42 -1.89
N ASP A 110 -9.79 3.78 -3.05
CA ASP A 110 -10.12 5.03 -3.74
C ASP A 110 -10.30 4.83 -5.24
N ILE A 111 -11.10 5.70 -5.85
CA ILE A 111 -11.30 5.72 -7.31
C ILE A 111 -10.89 7.11 -7.79
N ALA A 112 -9.92 7.14 -8.70
CA ALA A 112 -9.45 8.40 -9.24
C ALA A 112 -10.61 9.16 -9.90
N PRO A 113 -10.79 10.46 -9.59
CA PRO A 113 -11.82 11.25 -10.24
C PRO A 113 -11.50 11.38 -11.73
N LYS A 114 -12.53 11.21 -12.58
CA LYS A 114 -12.39 11.34 -14.03
C LYS A 114 -12.31 12.81 -14.39
N LYS A 115 -11.08 13.35 -14.44
CA LYS A 115 -10.78 14.69 -14.92
C LYS A 115 -10.00 14.62 -16.23
N ASP A 116 -10.41 15.45 -17.19
CA ASP A 116 -9.63 15.67 -18.39
C ASP A 116 -8.42 16.58 -18.10
N LEU A 117 -7.45 16.54 -19.02
CA LEU A 117 -6.20 17.28 -18.87
C LEU A 117 -6.41 18.80 -18.81
N ASP A 118 -7.41 19.33 -19.52
CA ASP A 118 -7.65 20.78 -19.57
C ASP A 118 -8.31 21.29 -18.29
N SER A 119 -9.18 20.48 -17.68
CA SER A 119 -9.72 20.71 -16.33
C SER A 119 -8.60 20.75 -15.29
N LEU A 120 -7.68 19.78 -15.32
CA LEU A 120 -6.52 19.75 -14.42
C LEU A 120 -5.60 20.96 -14.61
N LYS A 121 -5.35 21.39 -15.85
CA LYS A 121 -4.57 22.61 -16.14
C LYS A 121 -5.24 23.86 -15.57
N LYS A 122 -6.57 23.99 -15.69
CA LYS A 122 -7.31 25.13 -15.12
C LYS A 122 -7.24 25.15 -13.60
N GLU A 123 -7.36 23.99 -12.95
CA GLU A 123 -7.19 23.89 -11.50
C GLU A 123 -5.78 24.27 -11.07
N LEU A 124 -4.76 23.80 -11.79
CA LEU A 124 -3.37 24.18 -11.52
C LEU A 124 -3.15 25.69 -11.66
N GLN A 125 -3.73 26.33 -12.68
CA GLN A 125 -3.69 27.78 -12.86
C GLN A 125 -4.41 28.53 -11.73
N ASN A 126 -5.55 28.03 -11.28
CA ASN A 126 -6.28 28.59 -10.15
C ASN A 126 -5.52 28.46 -8.84
N ILE A 127 -4.79 27.37 -8.64
CA ILE A 127 -3.89 27.22 -7.48
C ILE A 127 -2.74 28.24 -7.61
N ALA A 128 -2.12 28.33 -8.79
CA ALA A 128 -0.99 29.24 -9.07
C ALA A 128 -1.33 30.71 -8.81
N SER A 129 -2.55 31.16 -9.14
CA SER A 129 -2.97 32.56 -8.94
C SER A 129 -3.03 33.00 -7.47
N ASN A 130 -3.06 32.06 -6.52
CA ASN A 130 -3.02 32.37 -5.09
C ASN A 130 -1.62 32.73 -4.59
N PHE A 131 -0.58 32.52 -5.39
CA PHE A 131 0.80 32.74 -5.02
C PHE A 131 1.39 33.92 -5.80
N ARG A 132 2.40 34.57 -5.20
CA ARG A 132 3.14 35.66 -5.83
C ARG A 132 4.51 35.16 -6.24
N PHE A 133 4.61 34.65 -7.46
CA PHE A 133 5.87 34.29 -8.10
C PHE A 133 5.86 34.69 -9.57
N GLU A 134 7.05 34.79 -10.16
CA GLU A 134 7.22 35.07 -11.58
C GLU A 134 7.49 33.77 -12.35
N GLY A 135 6.73 33.54 -13.42
CA GLY A 135 6.90 32.37 -14.30
C GLY A 135 5.95 31.22 -14.00
N ASP A 136 6.34 30.01 -14.42
CA ASP A 136 5.53 28.80 -14.29
C ASP A 136 5.63 28.18 -12.87
N ILE A 137 4.51 27.67 -12.37
CA ILE A 137 4.40 27.11 -11.01
C ILE A 137 5.32 25.90 -10.79
N ILE A 138 5.53 25.06 -11.81
CA ILE A 138 6.41 23.90 -11.70
C ILE A 138 7.86 24.36 -11.53
N SER A 139 8.26 25.35 -12.32
CA SER A 139 9.60 25.95 -12.21
C SER A 139 9.85 26.54 -10.82
N GLU A 140 8.88 27.26 -10.27
CA GLU A 140 9.02 27.85 -8.93
C GLU A 140 9.02 26.78 -7.82
N LEU A 141 8.17 25.75 -7.93
CA LEU A 141 8.18 24.62 -7.01
C LEU A 141 9.54 23.89 -7.02
N LEU A 142 10.16 23.75 -8.18
CA LEU A 142 11.49 23.14 -8.31
C LEU A 142 12.57 24.01 -7.66
N LYS A 143 12.52 25.35 -7.81
CA LYS A 143 13.42 26.27 -7.10
C LYS A 143 13.22 26.23 -5.58
N LEU A 144 11.99 26.04 -5.12
CA LEU A 144 11.74 25.87 -3.68
C LEU A 144 12.33 24.56 -3.18
N LYS A 145 12.06 23.43 -3.87
CA LYS A 145 12.60 22.12 -3.50
C LYS A 145 14.13 22.08 -3.50
N SER A 146 14.79 22.78 -4.42
CA SER A 146 16.25 22.79 -4.51
C SER A 146 16.92 23.44 -3.29
N GLN A 147 16.24 24.35 -2.58
CA GLN A 147 16.74 24.94 -1.33
C GLN A 147 16.84 23.93 -0.19
N PHE A 148 16.11 22.81 -0.28
CA PHE A 148 16.12 21.73 0.70
C PHE A 148 16.91 20.50 0.22
N LYS A 149 17.59 20.58 -0.94
CA LYS A 149 18.45 19.49 -1.40
C LYS A 149 19.64 19.37 -0.44
N VAL A 150 19.73 18.23 0.23
CA VAL A 150 20.90 17.87 1.02
C VAL A 150 22.10 17.77 0.07
N PRO A 151 23.22 18.48 0.34
CA PRO A 151 24.43 18.35 -0.46
C PRO A 151 24.91 16.90 -0.50
N GLU A 152 25.35 16.41 -1.66
CA GLU A 152 25.68 15.00 -1.87
C GLU A 152 26.79 14.53 -0.93
N GLU A 153 27.74 15.39 -0.62
CA GLU A 153 28.81 15.16 0.35
C GLU A 153 28.33 14.94 1.79
N ASN A 154 27.11 15.39 2.12
CA ASN A 154 26.52 15.25 3.45
C ASN A 154 25.55 14.06 3.54
N LEU A 155 25.18 13.43 2.42
CA LEU A 155 24.21 12.33 2.38
C LEU A 155 24.67 11.15 3.23
N GLU A 156 25.91 10.68 3.05
CA GLU A 156 26.44 9.53 3.79
C GLU A 156 26.43 9.79 5.31
N LYS A 157 26.85 11.00 5.72
CA LYS A 157 26.85 11.40 7.13
C LYS A 157 25.44 11.41 7.73
N ILE A 158 24.45 11.94 7.00
CA ILE A 158 23.06 12.02 7.47
C ILE A 158 22.43 10.62 7.53
N VAL A 159 22.63 9.79 6.52
CA VAL A 159 22.10 8.41 6.49
C VAL A 159 22.69 7.60 7.65
N LEU A 160 24.00 7.69 7.89
CA LEU A 160 24.65 7.00 9.00
C LEU A 160 24.15 7.46 10.37
N GLU A 161 23.78 8.73 10.53
CA GLU A 161 23.23 9.22 11.80
C GLU A 161 21.80 8.73 12.03
N ILE A 162 20.95 8.70 10.98
CA ILE A 162 19.57 8.21 11.07
C ILE A 162 19.50 6.71 11.37
N VAL A 163 20.40 5.91 10.79
CA VAL A 163 20.41 4.43 10.97
C VAL A 163 20.93 4.02 12.36
N ARG A 164 21.55 4.93 13.12
CA ARG A 164 22.08 4.65 14.46
C ARG A 164 21.05 4.82 15.58
N GLU A 165 19.91 5.46 15.32
CA GLU A 165 18.75 5.54 16.24
C GLU A 165 17.80 4.36 16.06
#